data_AF-C5HLB5-F1
#
_entry.id   AF-C5HLB5-F1
#
_cell.length_a   1.000
_cell.length_b   1.000
_cell.length_c   1.000
_cell.angle_alpha   90.00
_cell.angle_beta   90.00
_cell.angle_gamma   90.00
#
_symmetry.space_group_name_H-M   'P 1'
#
loop_
_entity.id
_entity.type
_entity.pdbx_description
1 polymer ?
#
loop_
_entity_poly.entity_id
_entity_poly.type
_entity_poly.pdbx_seq_one_letter_code
_entity_poly.pdbx_strand_id
1 'polypeptide(L)'
;MLSLISVKCPHCGARGQIMVPPIGSIIVGPCPECHELVVIFNGAVLPLDKEIMVRGDEEQRCNHLMQALATYLEARIAQVVDELTHTDDDEETVGREVGEPELEDMAEPELALVEAPEDTITEDELNQFINVDLKLLDNPDYFKAIFD
;
A
#
# COMPACT_ATOMS: atom_id res chain seq x y z
N MET A 1 21.06 -1.56 16.07
CA MET A 1 20.93 -2.05 14.68
C MET A 1 20.63 -0.84 13.82
N LEU A 2 21.49 -0.52 12.86
CA LEU A 2 21.25 0.61 11.94
C LEU A 2 20.38 0.09 10.80
N SER A 3 19.11 0.46 10.80
CA SER A 3 18.20 0.10 9.71
C SER A 3 18.52 0.96 8.49
N LEU A 4 19.01 0.32 7.44
CA LEU A 4 19.23 0.94 6.13
C LEU A 4 18.07 0.58 5.21
N ILE A 5 17.65 1.55 4.39
CA ILE A 5 16.67 1.35 3.32
C ILE A 5 17.32 1.64 1.97
N SER A 6 17.00 0.81 0.98
CA SER A 6 17.42 1.04 -0.40
C SER A 6 16.37 1.87 -1.12
N VAL A 7 16.82 2.94 -1.77
CA VAL A 7 15.97 3.89 -2.48
C VAL A 7 16.45 4.04 -3.92
N LYS A 8 15.53 4.27 -4.86
CA LYS A 8 15.83 4.46 -6.28
C LYS A 8 15.46 5.87 -6.71
N CYS A 9 16.37 6.56 -7.38
CA CYS A 9 16.08 7.89 -7.94
C CYS A 9 15.08 7.78 -9.10
N PRO A 10 14.00 8.58 -9.13
CA PRO A 10 13.03 8.59 -10.22
C PRO A 10 13.57 9.23 -11.51
N HIS A 11 14.62 10.06 -11.43
CA HIS A 11 15.18 10.76 -12.59
C HIS A 11 16.21 9.91 -13.37
N CYS A 12 17.20 9.33 -12.68
CA CYS A 12 18.28 8.56 -13.32
C CYS A 12 18.25 7.06 -13.02
N GLY A 13 17.40 6.60 -12.08
CA GLY A 13 17.35 5.20 -11.68
C GLY A 13 18.50 4.74 -10.77
N ALA A 14 19.41 5.62 -10.37
CA ALA A 14 20.48 5.31 -9.43
C ALA A 14 19.91 4.77 -8.11
N ARG A 15 20.58 3.78 -7.52
CA ARG A 15 20.21 3.17 -6.24
C ARG A 15 21.09 3.72 -5.13
N GLY A 16 20.47 4.24 -4.09
CA GLY A 16 21.13 4.70 -2.87
C GLY A 16 20.73 3.86 -1.67
N GLN A 17 21.56 3.89 -0.63
CA GLN A 17 21.18 3.43 0.71
C GLN A 17 21.16 4.63 1.63
N ILE A 18 20.10 4.78 2.41
CA ILE A 18 19.99 5.83 3.42
C ILE A 18 19.63 5.21 4.76
N MET A 19 20.05 5.88 5.84
CA MET A 19 19.60 5.51 7.18
C MET A 19 18.11 5.84 7.30
N VAL A 20 17.36 4.96 7.97
CA VAL A 20 15.93 5.17 8.20
C VAL A 20 15.73 6.48 8.97
N PRO A 21 15.02 7.46 8.38
CA PRO A 21 14.68 8.69 9.06
C PRO A 21 13.73 8.41 10.26
N PRO A 22 13.72 9.25 11.30
CA PRO A 22 12.65 9.24 12.29
C PRO A 22 11.26 9.37 11.64
N ILE A 23 10.25 8.78 12.30
CA ILE A 23 8.86 8.85 11.82
C ILE A 23 8.45 10.31 11.65
N GLY A 24 7.84 10.63 10.49
CA GLY A 24 7.38 11.98 10.17
C GLY A 24 8.45 12.94 9.66
N SER A 25 9.69 12.48 9.45
CA SER A 25 10.72 13.31 8.81
C SER A 25 10.77 13.11 7.29
N ILE A 26 11.05 14.22 6.60
CA ILE A 26 11.25 14.28 5.15
C ILE A 26 12.71 14.66 4.88
N ILE A 27 13.34 14.01 3.91
CA ILE A 27 14.69 14.33 3.47
C ILE A 27 14.61 14.97 2.10
N VAL A 28 15.07 16.21 1.96
CA VAL A 28 15.11 16.93 0.68
C VAL A 28 16.57 17.11 0.29
N GLY A 29 16.93 16.71 -0.93
CA GLY A 29 18.30 16.86 -1.42
C GLY A 29 18.49 16.50 -2.89
N PRO A 30 19.62 16.89 -3.48
CA PRO A 30 19.96 16.50 -4.84
C PRO A 30 20.40 15.04 -4.91
N CYS A 31 20.08 14.38 -6.02
CA CYS A 31 20.63 13.06 -6.35
C CYS A 31 22.14 13.17 -6.63
N PRO A 32 22.99 12.29 -6.08
CA PRO A 32 24.44 12.35 -6.30
C PRO A 32 24.87 12.08 -7.75
N GLU A 33 24.02 11.45 -8.56
CA GLU A 33 24.34 11.18 -9.96
C GLU A 33 23.80 12.25 -10.92
N CYS A 34 22.49 12.48 -10.93
CA CYS A 34 21.87 13.43 -11.87
C CYS A 34 21.75 14.86 -11.33
N HIS A 35 22.04 15.10 -10.05
CA HIS A 35 21.94 16.43 -9.41
C HIS A 35 20.53 17.07 -9.48
N GLU A 36 19.52 16.26 -9.77
CA GLU A 36 18.11 16.64 -9.69
C GLU A 36 17.61 16.55 -8.27
N LEU A 37 16.66 17.43 -7.92
CA LEU A 37 16.15 17.53 -6.57
C LEU A 37 15.11 16.44 -6.31
N VAL A 38 15.24 15.74 -5.19
CA VAL A 38 14.30 14.71 -4.78
C VAL A 38 13.92 14.87 -3.32
N VAL A 39 12.75 14.37 -2.95
CA VAL A 39 12.34 14.19 -1.56
C VAL A 39 12.16 12.72 -1.26
N ILE A 40 12.63 12.31 -0.09
CA ILE A 40 12.48 10.95 0.42
C ILE A 40 11.53 10.98 1.59
N PHE A 41 10.47 10.18 1.48
CA PHE A 41 9.42 10.06 2.48
C PHE A 41 8.97 8.61 2.59
N ASN A 42 8.98 8.04 3.80
CA ASN A 42 8.61 6.65 4.08
C ASN A 42 9.23 5.63 3.09
N GLY A 43 10.52 5.82 2.75
CA GLY A 43 11.25 4.94 1.84
C GLY A 43 10.95 5.12 0.35
N ALA A 44 9.99 5.97 -0.02
CA ALA A 44 9.74 6.36 -1.40
C ALA A 44 10.54 7.62 -1.76
N VAL A 45 10.99 7.69 -3.01
CA VAL A 45 11.68 8.87 -3.56
C VAL A 45 10.74 9.53 -4.57
N LEU A 46 10.45 10.80 -4.33
CA LEU A 46 9.57 11.60 -5.16
C LEU A 46 10.41 12.67 -5.88
N PRO A 47 10.15 12.89 -7.18
CA PRO A 47 10.82 13.94 -7.93
C PRO A 47 10.33 15.31 -7.45
N LEU A 48 11.23 16.28 -7.35
CA LEU A 48 10.88 17.67 -7.09
C LEU A 48 11.32 18.55 -8.25
N ASP A 49 10.56 19.62 -8.48
CA ASP A 49 10.93 20.61 -9.48
C ASP A 49 12.00 21.53 -8.89
N LYS A 50 13.20 21.44 -9.47
CA LYS A 50 14.37 22.22 -9.07
C LYS A 50 14.15 23.73 -9.26
N GLU A 51 13.39 24.15 -10.26
CA GLU A 51 13.14 25.57 -10.51
C GLU A 51 12.29 26.17 -9.40
N ILE A 52 11.19 25.50 -9.03
CA ILE A 52 10.30 25.93 -7.94
C ILE A 52 11.05 25.87 -6.60
N MET A 53 11.82 24.80 -6.39
CA MET A 53 12.55 24.62 -5.14
C MET A 53 13.75 25.56 -4.98
N VAL A 54 14.36 26.08 -6.05
CA VAL A 54 15.50 27.01 -5.95
C VAL A 54 15.08 28.46 -6.07
N ARG A 55 14.12 28.77 -6.95
CA ARG A 55 13.73 30.16 -7.29
C ARG A 55 12.36 30.57 -6.77
N GLY A 56 11.52 29.62 -6.37
CA GLY A 56 10.19 29.91 -5.85
C GLY A 56 10.22 30.57 -4.48
N ASP A 57 9.15 31.31 -4.18
CA ASP A 57 8.90 31.87 -2.86
C ASP A 57 8.64 30.75 -1.83
N GLU A 58 8.74 31.08 -0.55
CA GLU A 58 8.53 30.11 0.54
C GLU A 58 7.17 29.39 0.43
N GLU A 59 6.11 30.13 0.09
CA GLU A 59 4.78 29.58 -0.13
C GLU A 59 4.74 28.61 -1.32
N GLN A 60 5.38 28.97 -2.44
CA GLN A 60 5.43 28.13 -3.64
C GLN A 60 6.18 26.83 -3.37
N ARG A 61 7.28 26.90 -2.63
CA ARG A 61 8.07 25.72 -2.22
C ARG A 61 7.26 24.79 -1.33
N CYS A 62 6.59 25.35 -0.32
CA CYS A 62 5.76 24.59 0.60
C CYS A 62 4.60 23.91 -0.14
N ASN A 63 3.93 24.66 -1.02
CA ASN A 63 2.80 24.14 -1.79
C ASN A 63 3.23 23.02 -2.75
N HIS A 64 4.37 23.19 -3.45
CA HIS A 64 4.94 22.16 -4.32
C HIS A 64 5.32 20.88 -3.57
N LEU A 65 5.94 21.02 -2.40
CA LEU A 65 6.26 19.88 -1.53
C LEU A 65 4.98 19.16 -1.07
N MET A 66 3.99 19.91 -0.60
CA MET A 66 2.72 19.34 -0.16
C MET A 66 1.99 18.65 -1.32
N GLN A 67 1.99 19.23 -2.52
CA GLN A 67 1.38 18.63 -3.70
C GLN A 67 2.05 17.30 -4.05
N ALA A 68 3.38 17.25 -4.09
CA ALA A 68 4.12 16.01 -4.38
C ALA A 68 3.83 14.91 -3.34
N LEU A 69 3.73 15.28 -2.06
CA LEU A 69 3.39 14.35 -0.98
C LEU A 69 1.92 13.91 -1.03
N ALA A 70 1.00 14.83 -1.30
CA ALA A 70 -0.43 14.55 -1.40
C ALA A 70 -0.71 13.55 -2.52
N THR A 71 -0.15 13.78 -3.71
CA THR A 71 -0.29 12.85 -4.84
C THR A 71 0.27 11.46 -4.51
N TYR A 72 1.39 11.38 -3.78
CA TYR A 72 1.93 10.10 -3.35
C TYR A 72 1.02 9.40 -2.33
N LEU A 73 0.50 10.14 -1.35
CA LEU A 73 -0.39 9.61 -0.31
C LEU A 73 -1.73 9.15 -0.91
N GLU A 74 -2.30 9.93 -1.82
CA GLU A 74 -3.53 9.57 -2.55
C GLU A 74 -3.36 8.25 -3.30
N ALA A 75 -2.26 8.08 -4.03
CA ALA A 75 -1.98 6.83 -4.73
C ALA A 75 -1.82 5.64 -3.77
N ARG A 76 -1.17 5.85 -2.62
CA ARG A 76 -1.00 4.79 -1.61
C ARG A 76 -2.29 4.45 -0.89
N ILE A 77 -3.11 5.43 -0.56
CA ILE A 77 -4.42 5.21 0.05
C ILE A 77 -5.32 4.48 -0.94
N ALA A 78 -5.34 4.90 -2.21
CA ALA A 78 -6.11 4.22 -3.25
C ALA A 78 -5.72 2.74 -3.36
N GLN A 79 -4.42 2.44 -3.39
CA GLN A 79 -3.92 1.05 -3.42
C GLN A 79 -4.40 0.24 -2.19
N VAL A 80 -4.30 0.81 -0.99
CA VAL A 80 -4.73 0.11 0.24
C VAL A 80 -6.24 -0.10 0.27
N VAL A 81 -7.02 0.89 -0.18
CA VAL A 81 -8.49 0.76 -0.25
C VAL A 81 -8.89 -0.29 -1.29
N ASP A 82 -8.23 -0.31 -2.44
CA ASP A 82 -8.44 -1.30 -3.50
C ASP A 82 -8.17 -2.73 -3.01
N GLU A 83 -7.05 -2.94 -2.32
CA GLU A 83 -6.68 -4.21 -1.68
C GLU A 83 -7.70 -4.65 -0.61
N LEU A 84 -8.38 -3.72 0.06
CA LEU A 84 -9.43 -4.01 1.04
C LEU A 84 -10.82 -4.26 0.42
N THR A 85 -11.06 -3.78 -0.79
CA THR A 85 -12.35 -3.96 -1.49
C THR A 85 -12.36 -5.15 -2.44
N HIS A 86 -11.19 -5.65 -2.85
CA HIS A 86 -11.06 -6.80 -3.74
C HIS A 86 -10.96 -8.16 -3.02
N THR A 87 -11.18 -8.20 -1.71
CA THR A 87 -11.18 -9.45 -0.93
C THR A 87 -12.51 -10.20 -0.90
N ASP A 88 -13.59 -9.71 -1.55
CA ASP A 88 -14.94 -10.29 -1.39
C ASP A 88 -15.73 -10.62 -2.69
N ASP A 89 -15.15 -10.55 -3.90
CA ASP A 89 -15.94 -10.65 -5.15
C ASP A 89 -15.34 -11.54 -6.25
N ASP A 90 -14.84 -12.74 -5.95
CA ASP A 90 -14.50 -13.71 -7.02
C ASP A 90 -14.81 -15.17 -6.65
N GLU A 91 -16.10 -15.47 -6.42
CA GLU A 91 -16.70 -16.78 -6.76
C GLU A 91 -18.13 -16.61 -7.34
N GLU A 92 -18.25 -16.73 -8.67
CA GLU A 92 -19.25 -17.52 -9.42
C GLU A 92 -19.60 -16.94 -10.82
N THR A 93 -18.99 -17.55 -11.84
CA THR A 93 -19.59 -18.06 -13.11
C THR A 93 -20.91 -17.46 -13.65
N VAL A 94 -20.90 -16.95 -14.90
CA VAL A 94 -21.81 -17.40 -16.01
C VAL A 94 -21.15 -17.08 -17.36
N GLY A 95 -21.01 -18.10 -18.20
CA GLY A 95 -20.34 -18.03 -19.50
C GLY A 95 -21.09 -17.30 -20.62
N ARG A 96 -20.32 -16.92 -21.64
CA ARG A 96 -20.79 -16.75 -23.01
C ARG A 96 -19.65 -16.96 -24.00
N GLU A 97 -19.81 -18.01 -24.79
CA GLU A 97 -18.95 -18.41 -25.90
C GLU A 97 -18.80 -17.29 -26.96
N VAL A 98 -17.61 -17.21 -27.57
CA VAL A 98 -17.32 -17.49 -29.00
C VAL A 98 -16.01 -16.78 -29.40
N GLY A 99 -14.97 -17.55 -29.73
CA GLY A 99 -13.85 -17.08 -30.57
C GLY A 99 -12.46 -17.66 -30.27
N GLU A 100 -12.25 -18.97 -30.47
CA GLU A 100 -10.92 -19.59 -30.66
C GLU A 100 -10.43 -19.41 -32.12
N PRO A 101 -9.15 -19.75 -32.48
CA PRO A 101 -7.96 -20.01 -31.65
C PRO A 101 -6.66 -19.37 -32.21
N GLU A 102 -5.57 -19.36 -31.42
CA GLU A 102 -4.24 -19.78 -31.91
C GLU A 102 -3.32 -20.14 -30.73
N LEU A 103 -2.80 -21.36 -30.81
CA LEU A 103 -2.03 -22.10 -29.81
C LEU A 103 -0.54 -21.78 -29.91
N GLU A 104 0.16 -21.57 -28.79
CA GLU A 104 1.59 -21.90 -28.64
C GLU A 104 1.99 -22.01 -27.15
N ASP A 105 1.69 -23.20 -26.59
CA ASP A 105 2.59 -24.09 -25.83
C ASP A 105 3.80 -23.48 -25.08
N MET A 106 3.71 -23.25 -23.76
CA MET A 106 4.86 -23.34 -22.82
C MET A 106 4.41 -23.65 -21.38
N ALA A 107 4.52 -24.94 -21.04
CA ALA A 107 4.63 -25.59 -19.72
C ALA A 107 4.58 -24.75 -18.42
N GLU A 108 3.66 -25.16 -17.53
CA GLU A 108 3.58 -24.82 -16.11
C GLU A 108 4.83 -25.25 -15.31
N PRO A 109 5.15 -24.52 -14.23
CA PRO A 109 5.64 -25.15 -13.02
C PRO A 109 4.59 -25.04 -11.91
N GLU A 110 3.98 -26.18 -11.58
CA GLU A 110 3.22 -26.40 -10.35
C GLU A 110 4.07 -25.97 -9.14
N LEU A 111 3.64 -24.91 -8.45
CA LEU A 111 4.06 -24.65 -7.07
C LEU A 111 2.88 -24.96 -6.17
N ALA A 112 2.96 -26.13 -5.54
CA ALA A 112 2.00 -26.61 -4.56
C ALA A 112 1.67 -25.52 -3.52
N LEU A 113 0.39 -25.14 -3.48
CA LEU A 113 -0.19 -24.30 -2.44
C LEU A 113 -0.06 -25.04 -1.10
N VAL A 114 0.73 -24.48 -0.19
CA VAL A 114 0.63 -24.86 1.22
C VAL A 114 -0.57 -24.10 1.77
N GLU A 115 -1.62 -24.86 2.08
CA GLU A 115 -2.90 -24.41 2.64
C GLU A 115 -2.68 -23.46 3.82
N ALA A 116 -3.15 -22.21 3.69
CA ALA A 116 -3.32 -21.32 4.83
C ALA A 116 -4.56 -21.79 5.62
N PRO A 117 -4.55 -21.74 6.96
CA PRO A 117 -5.67 -22.19 7.76
C PRO A 117 -6.95 -21.39 7.45
N GLU A 118 -8.08 -22.10 7.40
CA GLU A 118 -9.44 -21.63 7.13
C GLU A 118 -9.97 -20.72 8.26
N ASP A 119 -9.34 -19.56 8.48
CA ASP A 119 -9.81 -18.57 9.45
C ASP A 119 -10.73 -17.52 8.79
N THR A 120 -11.58 -17.94 7.85
CA THR A 120 -12.64 -17.08 7.29
C THR A 120 -13.86 -17.13 8.20
N ILE A 121 -14.32 -15.96 8.66
CA ILE A 121 -15.54 -15.84 9.48
C ILE A 121 -16.71 -16.39 8.67
N THR A 122 -17.40 -17.39 9.21
CA THR A 122 -18.54 -18.03 8.56
C THR A 122 -19.80 -17.15 8.65
N GLU A 123 -20.75 -17.35 7.72
CA GLU A 123 -22.05 -16.64 7.76
C GLU A 123 -22.81 -16.89 9.07
N ASP A 124 -22.67 -18.09 9.64
CA ASP A 124 -23.29 -18.44 10.92
C ASP A 124 -22.66 -17.65 12.08
N GLU A 125 -21.34 -17.51 12.11
CA GLU A 125 -20.63 -16.68 13.09
C GLU A 125 -20.98 -15.20 12.94
N LEU A 126 -21.08 -14.71 11.70
CA LEU A 126 -21.51 -13.34 11.42
C LEU A 126 -22.94 -13.09 11.90
N ASN A 127 -23.85 -14.03 11.64
CA ASN A 127 -25.24 -13.95 12.08
C ASN A 127 -25.36 -14.02 13.60
N GLN A 128 -24.54 -14.85 14.25
CA GLN A 128 -24.47 -14.92 15.71
C GLN A 128 -23.99 -13.59 16.28
N PHE A 129 -22.92 -13.01 15.73
CA PHE A 129 -22.39 -11.73 16.16
C PHE A 129 -23.43 -10.61 16.07
N ILE A 130 -24.10 -10.46 14.92
CA ILE A 130 -25.10 -9.39 14.71
C ILE A 130 -26.31 -9.56 15.64
N ASN A 131 -26.81 -10.79 15.78
CA ASN A 131 -28.08 -11.02 16.46
C ASN A 131 -27.98 -11.17 17.97
N VAL A 132 -26.81 -11.61 18.47
CA VAL A 132 -26.58 -11.93 19.88
C VAL A 132 -25.48 -11.04 20.44
N ASP A 133 -24.24 -11.20 19.97
CA ASP A 133 -23.05 -10.66 20.64
C ASP A 133 -23.04 -9.13 20.61
N LEU A 134 -23.40 -8.53 19.48
CA LEU A 134 -23.49 -7.08 19.28
C LEU A 134 -24.47 -6.41 20.27
N LYS A 135 -25.56 -7.10 20.63
CA LYS A 135 -26.56 -6.58 21.58
C LYS A 135 -26.15 -6.75 23.03
N LEU A 136 -25.15 -7.61 23.29
CA LEU A 136 -24.66 -7.95 24.62
C LEU A 136 -23.29 -7.33 24.90
N LEU A 137 -22.73 -6.53 23.98
CA LEU A 137 -21.47 -5.81 24.16
C LEU A 137 -21.43 -4.95 25.42
N ASP A 138 -22.55 -4.33 25.77
CA ASP A 138 -22.67 -3.49 26.97
C ASP A 138 -22.87 -4.30 28.27
N ASN A 139 -23.01 -5.63 28.18
CA ASN A 139 -23.16 -6.49 29.35
C ASN A 139 -21.77 -6.95 29.85
N PRO A 140 -21.31 -6.43 31.01
CA PRO A 140 -19.98 -6.72 31.52
C PRO A 140 -19.77 -8.18 31.92
N ASP A 141 -20.83 -8.90 32.27
CA ASP A 141 -20.75 -10.31 32.65
C ASP A 141 -20.59 -11.21 31.40
N TYR A 142 -21.25 -10.84 30.31
CA TYR A 142 -21.14 -11.54 29.03
C TYR A 142 -19.77 -11.32 28.38
N PHE A 143 -19.27 -10.08 28.39
CA PHE A 143 -17.94 -9.77 27.85
C PHE A 143 -16.84 -10.53 28.60
N LYS A 144 -16.90 -10.60 29.93
CA LYS A 144 -15.93 -11.39 30.71
C LYS A 144 -16.00 -12.88 30.40
N ALA A 145 -17.18 -13.44 30.18
CA ALA A 145 -17.31 -14.86 29.87
C ALA A 145 -16.65 -15.28 28.53
N ILE A 146 -16.43 -14.33 27.61
CA ILE A 146 -15.79 -14.58 26.31
C ILE A 146 -14.29 -14.27 26.33
N PHE A 147 -13.85 -13.29 27.12
CA PHE A 147 -12.49 -12.73 27.04
C PHE A 147 -11.60 -12.93 28.31
N ASP A 148 -12.11 -13.49 29.42
CA ASP A 148 -11.29 -13.98 30.56
C ASP A 148 -10.86 -15.46 30.35
#